data_AF-A0A1H0TGT0-F1
#
_entry.id   AF-A0A1H0TGT0-F1
#
_cell.length_a   1.000
_cell.length_b   1.000
_cell.length_c   1.000
_cell.angle_alpha   90.00
_cell.angle_beta   90.00
_cell.angle_gamma   90.00
#
_symmetry.space_group_name_H-M   'P 1'
#
loop_
_entity.id
_entity.type
_entity.pdbx_description
1 polymer ?
#
loop_
_entity_poly.entity_id
_entity_poly.type
_entity_poly.pdbx_seq_one_letter_code
_entity_poly.pdbx_strand_id
1 'polypeptide(L)'
;MHNQSRSKYNSHLIKLIVALIVAGGLGYFARQVFMPASMGTYGHYRGDDIVDQLNVPIRLQTNESCFQCHRPIRQIHKEGIHNSVSCEICHGPFGDHIQDGKKVGVLPVKKGKEITQLCLRCHNKVIQARPRKSIKMIGLPEHLEQKGVRVDHTCDQCHMVHDPLLWINQAKRMMGIKEAI
;
A
#
# COMPACT_ATOMS: atom_id res chain seq x y z
N MET A 1 76.00 -16.05 -4.71
CA MET A 1 75.25 -14.77 -4.61
C MET A 1 73.79 -15.04 -4.90
N HIS A 2 72.98 -15.33 -3.87
CA HIS A 2 71.55 -15.60 -4.02
C HIS A 2 70.80 -14.27 -4.19
N ASN A 3 70.54 -13.90 -5.43
CA ASN A 3 69.71 -12.75 -5.75
C ASN A 3 68.24 -13.16 -5.58
N GLN A 4 67.70 -12.97 -4.37
CA GLN A 4 66.31 -13.26 -4.05
C GLN A 4 65.38 -12.40 -4.93
N SER A 5 64.55 -13.04 -5.75
CA SER A 5 63.57 -12.39 -6.61
C SER A 5 62.39 -11.81 -5.81
N ARG A 6 62.64 -10.71 -5.08
CA ARG A 6 61.65 -9.97 -4.25
C ARG A 6 60.53 -9.24 -5.04
N SER A 7 60.28 -9.60 -6.31
CA SER A 7 59.54 -8.74 -7.25
C SER A 7 58.07 -9.10 -7.53
N LYS A 8 57.48 -10.18 -6.99
CA LYS A 8 56.06 -10.48 -7.25
C LYS A 8 55.11 -9.95 -6.17
N TYR A 9 55.44 -10.10 -4.89
CA TYR A 9 54.54 -9.73 -3.78
C TYR A 9 54.36 -8.21 -3.63
N ASN A 10 55.47 -7.44 -3.68
CA ASN A 10 55.43 -5.99 -3.49
C ASN A 10 54.68 -5.25 -4.62
N SER A 11 54.72 -5.77 -5.85
CA SER A 11 53.98 -5.18 -6.98
C SER A 11 52.47 -5.31 -6.81
N HIS A 12 51.98 -6.46 -6.37
CA HIS A 12 50.55 -6.66 -6.09
C HIS A 12 50.09 -5.80 -4.90
N LEU A 13 50.91 -5.70 -3.86
CA LEU A 13 50.64 -4.82 -2.72
C LEU A 13 50.55 -3.34 -3.14
N ILE A 14 51.50 -2.85 -3.93
CA ILE A 14 51.48 -1.47 -4.45
C ILE A 14 50.25 -1.23 -5.32
N LYS A 15 49.91 -2.15 -6.24
CA LYS A 15 48.71 -2.03 -7.08
C LYS A 15 47.42 -1.99 -6.27
N LEU A 16 47.32 -2.81 -5.22
CA LEU A 16 46.18 -2.80 -4.31
C LEU A 16 46.07 -1.47 -3.56
N ILE A 17 47.19 -0.96 -3.03
CA ILE A 17 47.22 0.34 -2.35
C ILE A 17 46.77 1.46 -3.29
N VAL A 18 47.30 1.50 -4.52
CA VAL A 18 46.90 2.49 -5.53
C VAL A 18 45.42 2.37 -5.86
N ALA A 19 44.91 1.15 -6.07
CA ALA A 19 43.50 0.92 -6.35
C ALA A 19 42.59 1.39 -5.20
N LEU A 20 42.97 1.14 -3.95
CA LEU A 20 42.24 1.61 -2.77
C LEU A 20 42.28 3.14 -2.63
N ILE A 21 43.42 3.78 -2.92
CA ILE A 21 43.53 5.25 -2.92
C ILE A 21 42.65 5.85 -4.02
N VAL A 22 42.68 5.29 -5.23
CA VAL A 22 41.83 5.75 -6.35
C VAL A 22 40.36 5.56 -6.01
N ALA A 23 39.97 4.37 -5.51
CA ALA A 23 38.59 4.09 -5.12
C ALA A 23 38.13 5.00 -3.96
N GLY A 24 38.98 5.21 -2.96
CA GLY A 24 38.71 6.11 -1.84
C GLY A 24 38.60 7.57 -2.27
N GLY A 25 39.48 8.03 -3.15
CA GLY A 25 39.44 9.36 -3.75
C GLY A 25 38.18 9.60 -4.58
N LEU A 26 37.82 8.64 -5.43
CA LEU A 26 36.57 8.66 -6.20
C LEU A 26 35.35 8.66 -5.27
N GLY A 27 35.35 7.84 -4.21
CA GLY A 27 34.28 7.78 -3.23
C GLY A 27 34.12 9.09 -2.44
N TYR A 28 35.23 9.71 -2.04
CA TYR A 28 35.22 11.02 -1.39
C TYR A 28 34.67 12.11 -2.32
N PHE A 29 35.12 12.15 -3.57
CA PHE A 29 34.62 13.10 -4.56
C PHE A 29 33.13 12.90 -4.85
N ALA A 30 32.69 11.66 -5.04
CA ALA A 30 31.28 11.32 -5.23
C ALA A 30 30.44 11.78 -4.02
N ARG A 31 30.95 11.61 -2.80
CA ARG A 31 30.29 12.12 -1.59
C ARG A 31 30.09 13.64 -1.64
N GLN A 32 31.10 14.40 -2.07
CA GLN A 32 30.99 15.86 -2.17
C GLN A 32 29.94 16.32 -3.21
N VAL A 33 29.79 15.58 -4.30
CA VAL A 33 28.87 15.95 -5.40
C VAL A 33 27.43 15.50 -5.13
N PHE A 34 27.24 14.31 -4.56
CA PHE A 34 25.92 13.68 -4.44
C PHE A 34 25.27 13.82 -3.06
N MET A 35 26.02 14.20 -2.02
CA MET A 35 25.42 14.41 -0.71
C MET A 35 24.81 15.81 -0.58
N PRO A 36 23.50 15.92 -0.26
CA PRO A 36 22.89 17.20 0.05
C PRO A 36 23.56 17.87 1.25
N ALA A 37 23.64 19.20 1.25
CA ALA A 37 24.27 19.98 2.32
C ALA A 37 23.66 19.70 3.71
N SER A 38 22.35 19.45 3.77
CA SER A 38 21.62 19.15 5.01
C SER A 38 21.59 17.67 5.38
N MET A 39 22.31 16.79 4.67
CA MET A 39 22.26 15.37 5.00
C MET A 39 22.96 15.07 6.33
N GLY A 40 22.28 14.33 7.20
CA GLY A 40 22.83 13.92 8.50
C GLY A 40 22.39 14.81 9.65
N THR A 41 21.79 15.99 9.40
CA THR A 41 21.46 16.98 10.42
C THR A 41 20.54 16.42 11.52
N TYR A 42 19.56 15.59 11.15
CA TYR A 42 18.56 15.02 12.08
C TYR A 42 18.50 13.49 12.02
N GLY A 43 19.45 12.83 11.36
CA GLY A 43 19.46 11.40 11.10
C GLY A 43 19.98 11.05 9.70
N HIS A 44 19.87 9.78 9.30
CA HIS A 44 20.39 9.28 8.01
C HIS A 44 19.49 9.66 6.81
N TYR A 45 19.15 10.94 6.68
CA TYR A 45 18.37 11.52 5.59
C TYR A 45 18.75 13.00 5.39
N ARG A 46 18.20 13.61 4.33
CA ARG A 46 18.37 15.04 4.01
C ARG A 46 17.53 15.90 4.96
N GLY A 47 18.16 16.74 5.77
CA GLY A 47 17.47 17.54 6.79
C GLY A 47 16.40 18.49 6.22
N ASP A 48 16.65 19.08 5.05
CA ASP A 48 15.68 19.97 4.39
C ASP A 48 14.41 19.25 3.93
N ASP A 49 14.43 17.91 3.87
CA ASP A 49 13.26 17.11 3.51
C ASP A 49 12.09 17.34 4.48
N ILE A 50 12.36 17.69 5.74
CA ILE A 50 11.31 18.00 6.72
C ILE A 50 10.46 19.19 6.22
N VAL A 51 11.11 20.26 5.77
CA VAL A 51 10.41 21.44 5.26
C VAL A 51 9.70 21.11 3.95
N ASP A 52 10.32 20.31 3.08
CA ASP A 52 9.70 19.89 1.83
C ASP A 52 8.43 19.05 2.08
N GLN A 53 8.48 18.10 3.02
CA GLN A 53 7.32 17.28 3.40
C GLN A 53 6.22 18.12 4.05
N LEU A 54 6.55 19.12 4.87
CA LEU A 54 5.57 20.05 5.45
C LEU A 54 4.84 20.86 4.38
N ASN A 55 5.48 21.11 3.24
CA ASN A 55 4.89 21.83 2.11
C ASN A 55 4.10 20.93 1.15
N VAL A 56 4.09 19.60 1.35
CA VAL A 56 3.25 18.69 0.57
C VAL A 56 1.79 18.87 1.00
N PRO A 57 0.86 19.23 0.09
CA PRO A 57 -0.54 19.37 0.44
C PRO A 57 -1.14 18.05 0.93
N ILE A 58 -1.86 18.09 2.05
CA ILE A 58 -2.57 16.92 2.59
C ILE A 58 -3.71 16.56 1.64
N ARG A 59 -3.60 15.40 0.98
CA ARG A 59 -4.64 14.86 0.10
C ARG A 59 -5.43 13.71 0.70
N LEU A 60 -4.88 13.07 1.74
CA LEU A 60 -5.54 12.01 2.50
C LEU A 60 -6.24 12.61 3.71
N GLN A 61 -7.55 12.49 3.77
CA GLN A 61 -8.36 12.90 4.91
C GLN A 61 -9.20 11.70 5.35
N THR A 62 -8.94 11.21 6.56
CA THR A 62 -9.56 10.03 7.16
C THR A 62 -11.09 9.97 6.98
N ASN A 63 -11.70 8.82 7.27
CA ASN A 63 -13.15 8.58 7.10
C ASN A 63 -14.05 9.71 7.64
N GLU A 64 -13.65 10.36 8.73
CA GLU A 64 -14.34 11.47 9.36
C GLU A 64 -14.64 12.63 8.39
N SER A 65 -13.73 12.93 7.46
CA SER A 65 -13.90 13.97 6.45
C SER A 65 -15.07 13.66 5.51
N CYS A 66 -15.22 12.40 5.12
CA CYS A 66 -16.22 11.91 4.19
C CYS A 66 -17.62 11.89 4.83
N PHE A 67 -17.68 11.57 6.12
CA PHE A 67 -18.91 11.35 6.88
C PHE A 67 -19.80 12.58 7.05
N GLN A 68 -19.25 13.78 6.89
CA GLN A 68 -20.01 15.04 6.99
C GLN A 68 -21.07 15.14 5.88
N CYS A 69 -20.71 14.74 4.65
CA CYS A 69 -21.55 14.85 3.47
C CYS A 69 -22.17 13.51 3.03
N HIS A 70 -21.48 12.38 3.21
CA HIS A 70 -21.93 11.06 2.75
C HIS A 70 -22.70 10.27 3.83
N ARG A 71 -23.75 10.86 4.40
CA ARG A 71 -24.48 10.29 5.57
C ARG A 71 -25.07 8.88 5.36
N PRO A 72 -25.72 8.55 4.22
CA PRO A 72 -26.26 7.21 4.03
C PRO A 72 -25.15 6.15 3.98
N ILE A 73 -24.06 6.44 3.25
CA ILE A 73 -22.91 5.54 3.14
C ILE A 73 -22.17 5.41 4.47
N ARG A 74 -22.02 6.51 5.22
CA ARG A 74 -21.49 6.50 6.59
C ARG A 74 -22.19 5.48 7.46
N GLN A 75 -23.53 5.42 7.41
CA GLN A 75 -24.29 4.50 8.25
C GLN A 75 -23.94 3.05 7.90
N ILE A 76 -24.03 2.69 6.62
CA ILE A 76 -23.71 1.35 6.12
C ILE A 76 -22.27 0.97 6.48
N HIS A 77 -21.33 1.86 6.21
CA HIS A 77 -19.90 1.62 6.45
C HIS A 77 -19.59 1.43 7.93
N LYS A 78 -20.19 2.23 8.82
CA LYS A 78 -19.96 2.11 10.26
C LYS A 78 -20.54 0.84 10.86
N GLU A 79 -21.66 0.36 10.33
CA GLU A 79 -22.29 -0.90 10.77
C GLU A 79 -21.55 -2.14 10.21
N GLY A 80 -20.92 -2.00 9.05
CA GLY A 80 -20.22 -3.09 8.38
C GLY A 80 -18.89 -3.49 9.02
N ILE A 81 -18.38 -4.66 8.60
CA ILE A 81 -17.12 -5.24 9.12
C ILE A 81 -15.90 -4.39 8.71
N HIS A 82 -16.01 -3.65 7.61
CA HIS A 82 -14.96 -2.77 7.10
C HIS A 82 -14.96 -1.38 7.75
N ASN A 83 -15.69 -1.15 8.84
CA ASN A 83 -15.81 0.17 9.49
C ASN A 83 -14.47 0.87 9.84
N SER A 84 -13.38 0.12 9.96
CA SER A 84 -12.02 0.62 10.24
C SER A 84 -11.17 0.85 9.00
N VAL A 85 -11.61 0.42 7.82
CA VAL A 85 -10.93 0.66 6.54
C VAL A 85 -11.24 2.07 6.08
N SER A 86 -10.22 2.84 5.68
CA SER A 86 -10.45 4.18 5.13
C SER A 86 -11.11 4.08 3.75
N CYS A 87 -12.07 4.97 3.47
CA CYS A 87 -12.71 5.17 2.17
C CYS A 87 -11.65 5.34 1.07
N GLU A 88 -10.55 6.00 1.39
CA GLU A 88 -9.44 6.31 0.48
C GLU A 88 -8.58 5.08 0.14
N ILE A 89 -8.66 4.00 0.90
CA ILE A 89 -8.02 2.72 0.53
C ILE A 89 -8.70 2.11 -0.70
N CYS A 90 -10.01 2.31 -0.82
CA CYS A 90 -10.81 1.81 -1.94
C CYS A 90 -10.91 2.82 -3.09
N HIS A 91 -11.05 4.11 -2.75
CA HIS A 91 -11.29 5.20 -3.71
C HIS A 91 -10.05 6.04 -4.03
N GLY A 92 -8.91 5.84 -3.35
CA GLY A 92 -7.75 6.72 -3.44
C GLY A 92 -7.96 8.05 -2.72
N PRO A 93 -6.91 8.90 -2.65
CA PRO A 93 -7.04 10.26 -2.17
C PRO A 93 -7.93 11.04 -3.13
N PHE A 94 -9.04 11.58 -2.61
CA PHE A 94 -10.00 12.31 -3.43
C PHE A 94 -10.61 13.50 -2.67
N GLY A 95 -9.83 14.13 -1.80
CA GLY A 95 -10.26 15.28 -1.01
C GLY A 95 -10.59 16.53 -1.84
N ASP A 96 -10.06 16.63 -3.05
CA ASP A 96 -10.23 17.74 -4.01
C ASP A 96 -11.53 17.67 -4.81
N HIS A 97 -12.39 16.68 -4.58
CA HIS A 97 -13.70 16.59 -5.25
C HIS A 97 -14.70 17.66 -4.82
N ILE A 98 -14.38 18.42 -3.76
CA ILE A 98 -15.08 19.63 -3.33
C ILE A 98 -14.14 20.81 -3.50
N GLN A 99 -14.56 21.81 -4.28
CA GLN A 99 -13.86 23.08 -4.45
C GLN A 99 -14.84 24.23 -4.22
N ASP A 100 -14.48 25.20 -3.37
CA ASP A 100 -15.32 26.35 -2.99
C ASP A 100 -16.74 25.94 -2.53
N GLY A 101 -16.82 24.85 -1.75
CA GLY A 101 -18.08 24.29 -1.25
C GLY A 101 -18.93 23.59 -2.31
N LYS A 102 -18.46 23.47 -3.54
CA LYS A 102 -19.16 22.82 -4.65
C LYS A 102 -18.52 21.49 -5.00
N LYS A 103 -19.34 20.50 -5.30
CA LYS A 103 -18.90 19.22 -5.84
C LYS A 103 -18.40 19.42 -7.28
N VAL A 104 -17.12 19.16 -7.50
CA VAL A 104 -16.46 19.24 -8.82
C VAL A 104 -16.03 17.86 -9.34
N GLY A 105 -16.08 16.81 -8.49
CA GLY A 105 -15.71 15.46 -8.87
C GLY A 105 -16.57 14.37 -8.22
N VAL A 106 -16.38 13.14 -8.67
CA VAL A 106 -16.92 11.93 -8.06
C VAL A 106 -15.78 10.96 -7.76
N LEU A 107 -15.84 10.32 -6.59
CA LEU A 107 -14.84 9.33 -6.21
C LEU A 107 -14.75 8.23 -7.29
N PRO A 108 -13.55 7.80 -7.66
CA PRO A 108 -13.39 6.74 -8.64
C PRO A 108 -13.94 5.42 -8.05
N VAL A 109 -14.84 4.78 -8.78
CA VAL A 109 -15.44 3.50 -8.40
C VAL A 109 -14.84 2.41 -9.27
N LYS A 110 -14.17 1.45 -8.63
CA LYS A 110 -13.65 0.25 -9.30
C LYS A 110 -14.80 -0.65 -9.73
N LYS A 111 -14.75 -1.14 -10.98
CA LYS A 111 -15.79 -1.97 -11.59
C LYS A 111 -15.18 -3.18 -12.30
N GLY A 112 -15.98 -4.22 -12.53
CA GLY A 112 -15.55 -5.40 -13.29
C GLY A 112 -14.33 -6.09 -12.66
N LYS A 113 -13.27 -6.31 -13.44
CA LYS A 113 -12.06 -6.95 -12.92
C LYS A 113 -11.31 -6.09 -11.89
N GLU A 114 -11.44 -4.77 -11.96
CA GLU A 114 -10.72 -3.87 -11.03
C GLU A 114 -11.23 -3.99 -9.59
N ILE A 115 -12.54 -4.20 -9.40
CA ILE A 115 -13.09 -4.39 -8.05
C ILE A 115 -12.60 -5.71 -7.45
N THR A 116 -12.54 -6.78 -8.25
CA THR A 116 -11.96 -8.06 -7.81
C THR A 116 -10.49 -7.90 -7.42
N GLN A 117 -9.70 -7.18 -8.21
CA GLN A 117 -8.31 -6.89 -7.87
C GLN A 117 -8.18 -6.07 -6.58
N LEU A 118 -9.05 -5.08 -6.36
CA LEU A 118 -9.06 -4.26 -5.16
C LEU A 118 -9.31 -5.12 -3.90
N CYS A 119 -10.35 -5.95 -3.91
CA CYS A 119 -10.68 -6.82 -2.78
C CYS A 119 -9.55 -7.82 -2.47
N LEU A 120 -8.95 -8.39 -3.51
CA LEU A 120 -7.87 -9.37 -3.39
C LEU A 120 -6.55 -8.79 -2.85
N ARG A 121 -6.38 -7.46 -2.77
CA ARG A 121 -5.22 -6.85 -2.08
C ARG A 121 -5.14 -7.25 -0.61
N CYS A 122 -6.29 -7.54 0.00
CA CYS A 122 -6.38 -7.97 1.39
C CYS A 122 -6.88 -9.40 1.53
N HIS A 123 -7.83 -9.83 0.69
CA HIS A 123 -8.51 -11.10 0.84
C HIS A 123 -7.88 -12.26 0.07
N ASN A 124 -6.77 -12.08 -0.66
CA ASN A 124 -6.17 -13.17 -1.42
C ASN A 124 -5.40 -14.16 -0.52
N LYS A 125 -5.78 -15.45 -0.54
CA LYS A 125 -5.15 -16.54 0.23
C LYS A 125 -3.63 -16.67 0.03
N VAL A 126 -3.08 -16.15 -1.07
CA VAL A 126 -1.63 -16.09 -1.32
C VAL A 126 -0.90 -15.21 -0.29
N ILE A 127 -1.58 -14.22 0.30
CA ILE A 127 -1.00 -13.31 1.28
C ILE A 127 -0.97 -13.97 2.67
N GLN A 128 0.12 -14.68 2.96
CA GLN A 128 0.25 -15.45 4.20
C GLN A 128 0.42 -14.58 5.46
N ALA A 129 0.91 -13.35 5.31
CA ALA A 129 1.14 -12.43 6.42
C ALA A 129 -0.14 -11.81 7.01
N ARG A 130 -1.31 -12.03 6.39
CA ARG A 130 -2.59 -11.47 6.88
C ARG A 130 -3.16 -12.31 8.02
N PRO A 131 -3.60 -11.70 9.14
CA PRO A 131 -4.19 -12.45 10.24
C PRO A 131 -5.51 -13.10 9.82
N ARG A 132 -5.52 -14.42 9.67
CA ARG A 132 -6.69 -15.19 9.19
C ARG A 132 -7.91 -15.13 10.12
N LYS A 133 -7.70 -14.79 11.40
CA LYS A 133 -8.78 -14.63 12.38
C LYS A 133 -9.62 -13.38 12.11
N SER A 134 -9.00 -12.29 11.68
CA SER A 134 -9.69 -11.00 11.45
C SER A 134 -9.99 -10.74 9.98
N ILE A 135 -9.19 -11.27 9.05
CA ILE A 135 -9.39 -11.06 7.61
C ILE A 135 -9.68 -12.42 6.95
N LYS A 136 -10.87 -12.53 6.34
CA LYS A 136 -11.27 -13.75 5.61
C LYS A 136 -10.49 -13.85 4.31
N MET A 137 -9.61 -14.83 4.20
CA MET A 137 -8.82 -15.05 3.00
C MET A 137 -9.55 -16.04 2.07
N ILE A 138 -9.60 -15.73 0.79
CA ILE A 138 -10.24 -16.51 -0.27
C ILE A 138 -9.29 -16.71 -1.44
N GLY A 139 -9.51 -17.79 -2.20
CA GLY A 139 -8.83 -18.04 -3.49
C GLY A 139 -9.82 -17.94 -4.63
N LEU A 140 -9.37 -17.42 -5.77
CA LEU A 140 -10.10 -17.55 -7.04
C LEU A 140 -9.38 -18.58 -7.94
N PRO A 141 -10.11 -19.39 -8.74
CA PRO A 141 -11.57 -19.41 -8.88
C PRO A 141 -12.33 -20.17 -7.78
N GLU A 142 -11.62 -20.86 -6.89
CA GLU A 142 -12.17 -21.77 -5.86
C GLU A 142 -13.38 -21.21 -5.09
N HIS A 143 -13.33 -19.95 -4.64
CA HIS A 143 -14.43 -19.34 -3.91
C HIS A 143 -15.73 -19.27 -4.74
N LEU A 144 -15.63 -18.91 -6.03
CA LEU A 144 -16.79 -18.82 -6.92
C LEU A 144 -17.35 -20.21 -7.23
N GLU A 145 -16.47 -21.19 -7.44
CA GLU A 145 -16.83 -22.60 -7.65
C GLU A 145 -17.56 -23.17 -6.42
N GLN A 146 -17.06 -22.91 -5.21
CA GLN A 146 -17.71 -23.30 -3.96
C GLN A 146 -19.10 -22.67 -3.76
N LYS A 147 -19.36 -21.53 -4.40
CA LYS A 147 -20.69 -20.88 -4.39
C LYS A 147 -21.56 -21.28 -5.57
N GLY A 148 -21.07 -22.12 -6.49
CA GLY A 148 -21.82 -22.58 -7.64
C GLY A 148 -22.15 -21.46 -8.64
N VAL A 149 -21.31 -20.42 -8.71
CA VAL A 149 -21.50 -19.28 -9.63
C VAL A 149 -20.45 -19.26 -10.73
N ARG A 150 -20.71 -18.51 -11.81
CA ARG A 150 -19.77 -18.39 -12.92
C ARG A 150 -18.46 -17.73 -12.46
N VAL A 151 -17.34 -18.19 -13.01
CA VAL A 151 -15.99 -17.70 -12.68
C VAL A 151 -15.72 -16.24 -13.04
N ASP A 152 -16.59 -15.62 -13.84
CA ASP A 152 -16.52 -14.21 -14.21
C ASP A 152 -17.34 -13.29 -13.29
N HIS A 153 -18.00 -13.83 -12.27
CA HIS A 153 -18.65 -13.00 -11.24
C HIS A 153 -17.62 -12.17 -10.48
N THR A 154 -18.03 -10.96 -10.14
CA THR A 154 -17.24 -10.00 -9.36
C THR A 154 -17.76 -9.92 -7.93
N CYS A 155 -16.89 -9.49 -7.02
CA CYS A 155 -17.19 -9.49 -5.59
C CYS A 155 -18.44 -8.65 -5.24
N ASP A 156 -18.60 -7.51 -5.92
CA ASP A 156 -19.68 -6.54 -5.74
C ASP A 156 -21.05 -6.99 -6.27
N GLN A 157 -21.14 -8.15 -6.91
CA GLN A 157 -22.41 -8.74 -7.30
C GLN A 157 -23.09 -9.49 -6.15
N CYS A 158 -22.32 -9.96 -5.16
CA CYS A 158 -22.82 -10.70 -4.01
C CYS A 158 -22.52 -10.01 -2.66
N HIS A 159 -21.44 -9.24 -2.59
CA HIS A 159 -21.02 -8.52 -1.39
C HIS A 159 -21.23 -7.02 -1.56
N MET A 160 -21.95 -6.38 -0.64
CA MET A 160 -22.13 -4.92 -0.68
C MET A 160 -20.80 -4.22 -0.37
N VAL A 161 -20.33 -3.33 -1.24
CA VAL A 161 -18.96 -2.77 -1.15
C VAL A 161 -18.66 -1.97 0.12
N HIS A 162 -19.69 -1.35 0.73
CA HIS A 162 -19.55 -0.58 1.97
C HIS A 162 -19.85 -1.40 3.23
N ASP A 163 -20.47 -2.58 3.09
CA ASP A 163 -20.63 -3.58 4.14
C ASP A 163 -20.70 -4.97 3.48
N PRO A 164 -19.57 -5.66 3.31
CA PRO A 164 -19.50 -6.88 2.49
C PRO A 164 -20.46 -7.99 2.92
N LEU A 165 -20.94 -7.99 4.16
CA LEU A 165 -21.85 -9.02 4.65
C LEU A 165 -23.32 -8.60 4.64
N LEU A 166 -23.65 -7.35 4.31
CA LEU A 166 -25.02 -6.83 4.41
C LEU A 166 -26.05 -7.72 3.68
N TRP A 167 -25.84 -7.92 2.38
CA TRP A 167 -26.75 -8.70 1.54
C TRP A 167 -26.73 -10.19 1.90
N ILE A 168 -25.56 -10.72 2.26
CA ILE A 168 -25.41 -12.12 2.67
C ILE A 168 -26.21 -12.38 3.95
N ASN A 169 -26.10 -11.50 4.94
CA ASN A 169 -26.79 -11.61 6.21
C ASN A 169 -28.30 -11.39 6.03
N GLN A 170 -28.70 -10.48 5.14
CA GLN A 170 -30.10 -10.32 4.77
C GLN A 170 -30.67 -11.59 4.12
N ALA A 171 -29.96 -12.20 3.17
CA ALA A 171 -30.36 -13.45 2.54
C ALA A 171 -30.49 -14.60 3.55
N LYS A 172 -29.51 -14.77 4.44
CA LYS A 172 -29.57 -15.77 5.52
C LYS A 172 -30.79 -15.59 6.42
N ARG A 173 -31.09 -14.34 6.83
CA ARG A 173 -32.28 -14.02 7.64
C ARG A 173 -33.57 -14.40 6.92
N MET A 174 -33.69 -14.07 5.64
CA MET A 174 -34.88 -14.42 4.83
C MET A 174 -35.05 -15.94 4.68
N MET A 175 -33.95 -16.69 4.61
CA MET A 175 -33.96 -18.15 4.52
C MET A 175 -34.08 -18.86 5.87
N GLY A 176 -34.19 -18.13 6.99
CA GLY A 176 -34.25 -18.72 8.34
C GLY A 176 -32.94 -19.41 8.78
N ILE A 177 -31.82 -19.14 8.11
CA ILE A 177 -30.52 -19.71 8.44
C ILE A 177 -29.89 -18.84 9.54
N LYS A 178 -29.79 -19.38 10.76
CA LYS A 178 -29.05 -18.73 11.84
C LYS A 178 -27.55 -18.81 11.57
N GLU A 179 -26.81 -17.74 11.86
CA GLU A 179 -25.35 -17.76 11.73
C GLU A 179 -24.74 -18.75 12.75
N ALA A 180 -23.83 -19.61 12.28
CA ALA A 180 -22.84 -20.18 13.18
C ALA A 180 -21.87 -19.07 13.55
N ILE A 181 -21.83 -18.74 14.85
CA ILE A 181 -20.90 -17.78 15.47
C ILE A 181 -19.45 -18.23 15.20
#